data_AF-A0A0S8DBF7-F1
#
_entry.id   AF-A0A0S8DBF7-F1
#
_cell.length_a   1.000
_cell.length_b   1.000
_cell.length_c   1.000
_cell.angle_alpha   90.00
_cell.angle_beta   90.00
_cell.angle_gamma   90.00
#
_symmetry.space_group_name_H-M   'P 1'
#
loop_
_entity.id
_entity.type
_entity.pdbx_description
1 polymer ?
#
loop_
_entity_poly.entity_id
_entity_poly.type
_entity_poly.pdbx_seq_one_letter_code
_entity_poly.pdbx_strand_id
1 'polypeptide(L)'
;MSLALAVSMSFASDKGEAEITLNADGKKPAVFPHAAHQEKLGDCGTCHHKDVDGKRTPIAEGDAVAKCDSCHNADFANETLRTWKDIGHGQCKACHTEMKDQGAPTKCGDCHPKKE
;
A
#
# COMPACT_ATOMS: atom_id res chain seq x y z
N MET A 1 8.88 -43.37 -26.44
CA MET A 1 8.75 -42.61 -25.19
C MET A 1 9.98 -41.73 -25.13
N SER A 2 9.88 -40.41 -25.24
CA SER A 2 9.49 -39.57 -24.11
C SER A 2 9.01 -38.20 -24.61
N LEU A 3 7.77 -37.87 -24.27
CA LEU A 3 7.22 -36.53 -24.43
C LEU A 3 7.62 -35.73 -23.18
N ALA A 4 8.54 -34.78 -23.31
CA ALA A 4 8.85 -33.85 -22.23
C ALA A 4 7.77 -32.75 -22.23
N LEU A 5 6.85 -32.80 -21.26
CA LEU A 5 5.94 -31.70 -20.97
C LEU A 5 6.75 -30.55 -20.39
N ALA A 6 6.94 -29.48 -21.15
CA ALA A 6 7.34 -28.19 -20.60
C ALA A 6 6.13 -27.59 -19.86
N VAL A 7 6.15 -27.64 -18.53
CA VAL A 7 5.19 -26.92 -17.69
C VAL A 7 5.57 -25.44 -17.74
N SER A 8 4.82 -24.65 -18.51
CA SER A 8 4.85 -23.19 -18.42
C SER A 8 4.22 -22.76 -17.10
N MET A 9 5.04 -22.54 -16.08
CA MET A 9 4.61 -21.86 -14.86
C MET A 9 4.49 -20.36 -15.15
N SER A 10 3.27 -19.90 -15.36
CA SER A 10 2.95 -18.48 -15.35
C SER A 10 3.16 -17.94 -13.94
N PHE A 11 4.27 -17.25 -13.68
CA PHE A 11 4.42 -16.43 -12.49
C PHE A 11 3.56 -15.18 -12.67
N ALA A 12 2.26 -15.30 -12.41
CA ALA A 12 1.47 -14.11 -12.16
C ALA A 12 2.05 -13.46 -10.90
N SER A 13 2.57 -12.24 -11.04
CA SER A 13 3.08 -11.45 -9.92
C SER A 13 2.02 -11.41 -8.82
N ASP A 14 2.38 -11.83 -7.60
CA ASP A 14 1.49 -11.80 -6.45
C ASP A 14 1.04 -10.35 -6.20
N LYS A 15 -0.24 -10.08 -6.46
CA LYS A 15 -0.86 -8.76 -6.29
C LYS A 15 -1.36 -8.53 -4.87
N GLY A 16 -1.12 -9.46 -3.94
CA GLY A 16 -1.62 -9.39 -2.57
C GLY A 16 -3.14 -9.57 -2.48
N GLU A 17 -3.65 -9.49 -1.25
CA GLU A 17 -5.08 -9.64 -0.95
C GLU A 17 -5.90 -8.48 -1.53
N ALA A 18 -7.13 -8.77 -1.95
CA ALA A 18 -8.03 -7.80 -2.57
C ALA A 18 -8.55 -6.74 -1.59
N GLU A 19 -8.74 -7.14 -0.32
CA GLU A 19 -9.15 -6.27 0.77
C GLU A 19 -8.22 -6.51 1.95
N ILE A 20 -7.64 -5.43 2.48
CA ILE A 20 -6.75 -5.54 3.64
C ILE A 20 -7.14 -4.50 4.69
N THR A 21 -6.73 -4.78 5.93
CA THR A 21 -6.82 -3.81 7.02
C THR A 21 -5.43 -3.32 7.38
N LEU A 22 -5.19 -2.03 7.16
CA LEU A 22 -3.94 -1.38 7.54
C LEU A 22 -3.89 -1.17 9.05
N ASN A 23 -2.77 -1.57 9.66
CA ASN A 23 -2.55 -1.51 11.11
C ASN A 23 -3.70 -2.16 11.90
N ALA A 24 -4.04 -3.41 11.56
CA ALA A 24 -5.18 -4.15 12.11
C ALA A 24 -5.21 -4.21 13.65
N ASP A 25 -4.04 -4.36 14.27
CA ASP A 25 -3.87 -4.42 15.72
C ASP A 25 -3.81 -3.02 16.38
N GLY A 26 -3.84 -1.96 15.57
CA GLY A 26 -3.80 -0.58 16.02
C GLY A 26 -5.12 -0.09 16.64
N LYS A 27 -5.07 1.05 17.33
CA LYS A 27 -6.24 1.68 17.96
C LYS A 27 -7.34 2.07 16.97
N LYS A 28 -6.94 2.42 15.75
CA LYS A 28 -7.83 2.84 14.66
C LYS A 28 -7.33 2.19 13.36
N PRO A 29 -7.63 0.90 13.15
CA PRO A 29 -7.28 0.26 11.89
C PRO A 29 -8.00 0.95 10.74
N ALA A 30 -7.41 0.94 9.55
CA ALA A 30 -8.04 1.48 8.34
C ALA A 30 -8.36 0.36 7.36
N VAL A 31 -9.59 0.31 6.87
CA VAL A 31 -9.92 -0.58 5.75
C VAL A 31 -9.29 -0.04 4.47
N PHE A 32 -8.73 -0.93 3.67
CA PHE A 32 -8.11 -0.59 2.40
C PHE A 32 -8.53 -1.60 1.33
N PRO A 33 -9.45 -1.22 0.42
CA PRO A 33 -9.81 -2.05 -0.72
C PRO A 33 -8.66 -2.01 -1.73
N HIS A 34 -7.66 -2.87 -1.53
CA HIS A 34 -6.41 -2.88 -2.28
C HIS A 34 -6.64 -3.14 -3.78
N ALA A 35 -7.50 -4.11 -4.11
CA ALA A 35 -7.86 -4.41 -5.51
C ALA A 35 -8.47 -3.19 -6.21
N ALA A 36 -9.32 -2.41 -5.53
CA ALA A 36 -9.91 -1.21 -6.12
C ALA A 36 -8.85 -0.14 -6.45
N HIS A 37 -7.79 -0.03 -5.64
CA HIS A 37 -6.67 0.87 -5.93
C HIS A 37 -5.83 0.33 -7.09
N GLN A 38 -5.60 -0.98 -7.15
CA GLN A 38 -4.90 -1.61 -8.26
C GLN A 38 -5.61 -1.42 -9.59
N GLU A 39 -6.94 -1.59 -9.62
CA GLU A 39 -7.75 -1.41 -10.82
C GLU A 39 -7.77 0.05 -11.29
N LYS A 40 -7.82 1.01 -10.36
CA LYS A 40 -7.90 2.44 -10.69
C LYS A 40 -6.55 3.07 -11.02
N LEU A 41 -5.48 2.66 -10.34
CA LEU A 41 -4.17 3.29 -10.45
C LEU A 41 -3.20 2.49 -11.31
N GLY A 42 -3.24 1.15 -11.26
CA GLY A 42 -2.35 0.24 -11.99
C GLY A 42 -0.86 0.28 -11.57
N ASP A 43 -0.40 1.37 -10.96
CA ASP A 43 0.97 1.58 -10.54
C ASP A 43 1.19 1.21 -9.06
N CYS A 44 1.89 0.09 -8.85
CA CYS A 44 2.28 -0.37 -7.51
C CYS A 44 3.19 0.63 -6.80
N GLY A 45 4.01 1.35 -7.59
CA GLY A 45 4.98 2.35 -7.18
C GLY A 45 4.38 3.61 -6.58
N THR A 46 3.10 3.87 -6.86
CA THR A 46 2.36 4.99 -6.27
C THR A 46 2.29 4.90 -4.75
N CYS A 47 2.25 3.67 -4.19
CA CYS A 47 2.24 3.43 -2.75
C CYS A 47 3.51 2.74 -2.28
N HIS A 48 3.86 1.60 -2.90
CA HIS A 48 5.04 0.85 -2.55
C HIS A 48 6.28 1.54 -3.09
N HIS A 49 7.15 1.94 -2.18
CA HIS A 49 8.36 2.66 -2.51
C HIS A 49 9.50 2.15 -1.66
N LYS A 50 10.70 2.45 -2.11
CA LYS A 50 11.96 2.24 -1.40
C LYS A 50 12.68 3.56 -1.21
N ASP A 51 13.59 3.58 -0.26
CA ASP A 51 14.54 4.68 -0.13
C ASP A 51 15.77 4.39 -1.01
N VAL A 52 16.13 5.33 -1.87
CA VAL A 52 17.38 5.31 -2.62
C VAL A 52 18.07 6.65 -2.35
N ASP A 53 19.16 6.62 -1.58
CA ASP A 53 19.93 7.80 -1.19
C ASP A 53 19.08 8.91 -0.54
N GLY A 54 18.18 8.53 0.37
CA GLY A 54 17.29 9.46 1.07
C GLY A 54 16.11 9.95 0.23
N LYS A 55 15.86 9.33 -0.93
CA LYS A 55 14.75 9.69 -1.83
C LYS A 55 13.76 8.55 -1.96
N ARG A 56 12.49 8.89 -1.76
CA ARG A 56 11.34 8.05 -2.11
C ARG A 56 11.40 7.69 -3.59
N THR A 57 11.59 6.42 -3.88
CA THR A 57 11.66 5.88 -5.24
C THR A 57 10.61 4.78 -5.39
N PRO A 58 9.76 4.79 -6.43
CA PRO A 58 8.82 3.71 -6.71
C PRO A 58 9.52 2.35 -6.77
N ILE A 59 8.87 1.29 -6.29
CA ILE A 59 9.36 -0.06 -6.53
C ILE A 59 9.23 -0.45 -8.01
N ALA A 60 10.12 -1.30 -8.49
CA ALA A 60 10.05 -1.94 -9.80
C ALA A 60 9.45 -3.35 -9.70
N GLU A 61 9.06 -3.92 -10.84
CA GLU A 61 8.63 -5.31 -10.89
C GLU A 61 9.74 -6.25 -10.38
N GLY A 62 9.39 -7.13 -9.45
CA GLY A 62 10.33 -8.05 -8.81
C GLY A 62 11.00 -7.51 -7.54
N ASP A 63 10.85 -6.22 -7.22
CA ASP A 63 11.25 -5.70 -5.91
C ASP A 63 10.39 -6.31 -4.80
N ALA A 64 10.99 -6.53 -3.63
CA ALA A 64 10.25 -7.00 -2.48
C ALA A 64 9.31 -5.91 -1.95
N VAL A 65 8.06 -6.30 -1.68
CA VAL A 65 7.07 -5.45 -1.00
C VAL A 65 7.18 -5.67 0.50
N ALA A 66 7.29 -4.58 1.26
CA ALA A 66 7.35 -4.61 2.72
C ALA A 66 6.20 -3.82 3.36
N LYS A 67 5.91 -4.13 4.63
CA LYS A 67 4.97 -3.34 5.44
C LYS A 67 5.54 -1.94 5.67
N CYS A 68 4.66 -0.93 5.71
CA CYS A 68 5.06 0.46 5.85
C CYS A 68 5.97 0.69 7.07
N ASP A 69 5.59 0.11 8.22
CA ASP A 69 6.28 0.24 9.50
C ASP A 69 7.58 -0.57 9.62
N SER A 70 7.93 -1.38 8.62
CA SER A 70 9.25 -2.00 8.56
C SER A 70 10.38 -0.96 8.40
N CYS A 71 10.09 0.15 7.70
CA CYS A 71 10.99 1.29 7.56
C CYS A 71 10.47 2.54 8.27
N HIS A 72 9.17 2.83 8.15
CA HIS A 72 8.53 3.99 8.79
C HIS A 72 8.22 3.72 10.27
N ASN A 73 9.27 3.73 11.09
CA ASN A 73 9.22 3.43 12.51
C ASN A 73 10.00 4.48 13.31
N ALA A 74 10.23 4.22 14.60
CA ALA A 74 10.92 5.14 15.50
C ALA A 74 12.32 5.59 15.02
N ASP A 75 12.99 4.77 14.21
CA ASP A 75 14.34 5.02 13.72
C ASP A 75 14.37 5.67 12.34
N PHE A 76 13.22 5.88 11.69
CA PHE A 76 13.16 6.49 10.37
C PHE A 76 13.71 7.93 10.42
N ALA A 77 14.51 8.32 9.43
CA ALA A 77 15.21 9.62 9.44
C ALA A 77 14.25 10.81 9.53
N ASN A 78 13.10 10.74 8.85
CA ASN A 78 12.08 11.78 8.92
C ASN A 78 11.09 11.50 10.06
N GLU A 79 11.16 12.31 11.12
CA GLU A 79 10.31 12.15 12.32
C GLU A 79 8.81 12.23 12.02
N THR A 80 8.43 12.99 11.00
CA THR A 80 7.01 13.16 10.61
C THR A 80 6.47 11.97 9.82
N LEU A 81 7.27 10.93 9.59
CA LEU A 81 6.89 9.71 8.88
C LEU A 81 7.17 8.46 9.71
N ARG A 82 7.22 8.57 11.04
CA ARG A 82 7.52 7.45 11.95
C ARG A 82 6.30 6.68 12.45
N THR A 83 5.09 7.20 12.25
CA THR A 83 3.87 6.61 12.80
C THR A 83 2.88 6.22 11.71
N TRP A 84 2.10 5.17 11.94
CA TRP A 84 1.00 4.76 11.06
C TRP A 84 0.03 5.90 10.73
N LYS A 85 -0.23 6.79 11.69
CA LYS A 85 -1.08 7.96 11.46
C LYS A 85 -0.47 8.91 10.45
N ASP A 86 0.82 9.19 10.56
CA ASP A 86 1.48 10.16 9.69
C ASP A 86 1.74 9.57 8.30
N ILE A 87 2.11 8.28 8.21
CA ILE A 87 2.21 7.57 6.93
C ILE A 87 0.85 7.58 6.21
N GLY A 88 -0.21 7.11 6.89
CA GLY A 88 -1.53 6.96 6.28
C GLY A 88 -2.17 8.30 5.90
N HIS A 89 -2.07 9.32 6.75
CA HIS A 89 -2.61 10.64 6.39
C HIS A 89 -1.70 11.42 5.43
N GLY A 90 -0.38 11.22 5.49
CA GLY A 90 0.57 11.84 4.58
C GLY A 90 0.44 11.31 3.15
N GLN A 91 0.18 10.01 2.99
CA GLN A 91 0.03 9.38 1.68
C GLN A 91 -1.44 9.30 1.23
N CYS A 92 -2.29 8.59 1.98
CA CYS A 92 -3.63 8.24 1.54
C CYS A 92 -4.55 9.47 1.56
N LYS A 93 -4.59 10.20 2.68
CA LYS A 93 -5.46 11.37 2.82
C LYS A 93 -5.05 12.51 1.88
N ALA A 94 -3.76 12.72 1.68
CA ALA A 94 -3.27 13.72 0.72
C ALA A 94 -3.79 13.41 -0.70
N CYS A 95 -3.52 12.20 -1.20
CA CYS A 95 -3.97 11.78 -2.52
C CYS A 95 -5.51 11.80 -2.66
N HIS A 96 -6.24 11.33 -1.64
CA HIS A 96 -7.71 11.39 -1.65
C HIS A 96 -8.26 12.82 -1.61
N THR A 97 -7.54 13.77 -1.00
CA THR A 97 -7.94 15.19 -1.00
C THR A 97 -7.83 15.76 -2.41
N GLU A 98 -6.79 15.39 -3.15
CA GLU A 98 -6.60 15.78 -4.56
C GLU A 98 -7.65 15.12 -5.47
N MET A 99 -8.02 13.87 -5.17
CA MET A 99 -9.00 13.10 -5.93
C MET A 99 -10.44 13.20 -5.38
N LYS A 100 -10.72 14.16 -4.49
CA LYS A 100 -12.03 14.29 -3.83
C LYS A 100 -13.18 14.37 -4.85
N ASP A 101 -12.97 15.07 -5.96
CA ASP A 101 -13.98 15.30 -7.00
C ASP A 101 -14.20 14.05 -7.87
N GLN A 102 -13.31 13.06 -7.77
CA GLN A 102 -13.41 11.73 -8.37
C GLN A 102 -14.04 10.71 -7.40
N GLY A 103 -14.55 11.17 -6.26
CA GLY A 103 -15.23 10.34 -5.27
C GLY A 103 -14.29 9.64 -4.28
N ALA A 104 -13.04 10.09 -4.14
CA ALA A 104 -12.13 9.54 -3.13
C ALA A 104 -12.60 9.89 -1.70
N PRO A 105 -12.60 8.92 -0.76
CA PRO A 105 -13.09 9.15 0.59
C PRO A 105 -12.15 10.05 1.39
N THR A 106 -12.71 11.05 2.07
CA THR A 106 -11.94 12.04 2.85
C THR A 106 -12.39 12.14 4.31
N LYS A 107 -13.49 11.50 4.70
CA LYS A 107 -13.98 11.53 6.08
C LYS A 107 -13.32 10.44 6.90
N CYS A 108 -13.10 10.71 8.18
CA CYS A 108 -12.42 9.78 9.08
C CYS A 108 -13.06 8.38 9.11
N GLY A 109 -14.40 8.32 9.12
CA GLY A 109 -15.15 7.07 9.21
C GLY A 109 -15.19 6.25 7.93
N ASP A 110 -14.85 6.85 6.78
CA ASP A 110 -14.82 6.14 5.50
C ASP A 110 -13.63 5.18 5.45
N CYS A 111 -12.50 5.55 6.08
CA CYS A 111 -11.32 4.70 6.21
C CYS A 111 -11.26 3.97 7.55
N HIS A 112 -11.71 4.59 8.64
CA HIS A 112 -11.71 4.03 9.98
C HIS A 112 -13.15 3.74 10.45
N PRO A 113 -13.78 2.66 9.94
CA PRO A 113 -15.13 2.32 10.34
C PRO A 113 -15.17 2.09 11.85
N LYS A 114 -16.25 2.54 12.48
CA LYS A 114 -16.51 2.19 13.89
C LYS A 114 -16.71 0.68 13.92
N LYS A 115 -16.01 0.00 14.83
CA LYS A 115 -16.35 -1.37 15.19
C LYS A 115 -17.78 -1.32 15.75
N GLU A 116 -18.65 -2.17 15.21
CA GLU A 116 -19.99 -2.41 15.76
C GLU A 116 -19.92 -3.06 17.14
#